data_AF-A0A432WE19-F1
#
_entry.id   AF-A0A432WE19-F1
#
_cell.length_a   1.000
_cell.length_b   1.000
_cell.length_c   1.000
_cell.angle_alpha   90.00
_cell.angle_beta   90.00
_cell.angle_gamma   90.00
#
_symmetry.space_group_name_H-M   'P 1'
#
loop_
_entity.id
_entity.type
_entity.pdbx_description
1 polymer ?
#
loop_
_entity_poly.entity_id
_entity_poly.type
_entity_poly.pdbx_seq_one_letter_code
_entity_poly.pdbx_strand_id
1 'polypeptide(L)' 'MNTERRQLIKSGFNRFYSEGFTKWSEENVKKIFDGELGSDEVGFLQSLEDKGYIKLVGEADCFVLILNKIDEL' A
#
# COMPACT_ATOMS: atom_id res chain seq x y z
N MET A 1 -13.02 -5.89 0.90
CA MET A 1 -12.67 -4.51 0.47
C MET A 1 -13.22 -4.22 -0.92
N ASN A 2 -13.89 -3.07 -1.11
CA ASN A 2 -14.51 -2.66 -2.38
C ASN A 2 -13.49 -2.13 -3.41
N THR A 3 -13.91 -2.02 -4.68
CA THR A 3 -13.06 -1.59 -5.79
C THR A 3 -12.56 -0.15 -5.65
N GLU A 4 -13.39 0.76 -5.14
CA GLU A 4 -13.03 2.18 -4.96
C GLU A 4 -11.86 2.36 -4.00
N ARG A 5 -11.86 1.63 -2.88
CA ARG A 5 -10.77 1.68 -1.89
C ARG A 5 -9.46 1.16 -2.47
N ARG A 6 -9.50 0.07 -3.25
CA ARG A 6 -8.33 -0.46 -3.98
C ARG A 6 -7.73 0.58 -4.94
N GLN A 7 -8.58 1.29 -5.69
CA GLN A 7 -8.14 2.35 -6.62
C GLN A 7 -7.53 3.54 -5.88
N LEU A 8 -8.06 3.90 -4.71
CA LEU A 8 -7.52 4.99 -3.89
C LEU A 8 -6.10 4.66 -3.39
N ILE A 9 -5.88 3.44 -2.89
CA ILE A 9 -4.55 2.96 -2.46
C ILE A 9 -3.58 2.94 -3.62
N LYS A 10 -3.98 2.36 -4.76
CA LYS A 10 -3.17 2.35 -5.99
C LYS A 10 -2.77 3.77 -6.39
N SER A 11 -3.71 4.71 -6.38
CA SER A 11 -3.46 6.11 -6.74
C SER A 11 -2.49 6.78 -5.77
N GLY A 12 -2.65 6.53 -4.47
CA GLY A 12 -1.74 7.01 -3.43
C GLY A 12 -0.33 6.47 -3.60
N PHE A 13 -0.18 5.16 -3.77
CA PHE A 13 1.13 4.51 -3.96
C PHE A 13 1.81 4.99 -5.24
N ASN A 14 1.08 5.05 -6.36
CA ASN A 14 1.62 5.52 -7.64
C ASN A 14 2.06 6.98 -7.60
N ARG A 15 1.30 7.84 -6.91
CA ARG A 15 1.68 9.24 -6.70
C ARG A 15 2.98 9.32 -5.91
N PHE A 16 3.07 8.64 -4.78
CA PHE A 16 4.26 8.65 -3.92
C PHE A 16 5.49 8.11 -4.65
N TYR A 17 5.33 7.00 -5.37
CA TYR A 17 6.39 6.45 -6.21
C TYR A 17 6.89 7.46 -7.25
N SER A 18 5.98 8.18 -7.91
CA SER A 18 6.34 9.21 -8.90
C SER A 18 7.00 10.45 -8.27
N GLU A 19 6.70 10.75 -7.01
CA GLU A 19 7.33 11.82 -6.23
C GLU A 19 8.67 11.37 -5.59
N GLY A 20 9.11 10.13 -5.82
CA GLY A 20 10.36 9.56 -5.27
C GLY A 20 10.24 9.03 -3.84
N PHE A 21 9.04 9.04 -3.25
CA PHE A 21 8.77 8.50 -1.93
C PHE A 21 8.36 7.03 -2.03
N THR A 22 9.26 6.14 -1.63
CA THR A 22 9.01 4.68 -1.68
C THR A 22 8.64 4.08 -0.35
N LYS A 23 8.83 4.78 0.78
CA LYS A 23 8.57 4.26 2.12
C LYS A 23 7.30 4.82 2.72
N TRP A 24 6.47 3.94 3.25
CA TRP A 24 5.26 4.30 3.98
C TRP A 24 5.31 3.73 5.39
N SER A 25 5.09 4.58 6.39
CA SER A 25 4.92 4.16 7.78
C SER A 25 3.58 3.45 7.98
N GLU A 26 3.49 2.68 9.05
CA GLU A 26 2.24 2.01 9.44
C GLU A 26 1.10 3.04 9.66
N GLU A 27 1.43 4.21 10.20
CA GLU A 27 0.47 5.30 10.40
C GLU A 27 -0.12 5.82 9.07
N ASN A 28 0.72 6.03 8.05
CA ASN A 28 0.26 6.47 6.74
C ASN A 28 -0.66 5.44 6.10
N VAL A 29 -0.31 4.16 6.24
CA VAL A 29 -1.14 3.06 5.75
C VAL A 29 -2.47 3.03 6.50
N LYS A 30 -2.47 3.09 7.83
CA LYS A 30 -3.70 3.15 8.64
C LYS A 30 -4.57 4.36 8.31
N LYS A 31 -4.01 5.53 8.05
CA LYS A 31 -4.76 6.73 7.62
C LYS A 31 -5.56 6.51 6.33
N ILE A 32 -5.05 5.70 5.40
CA ILE A 32 -5.78 5.33 4.18
C ILE A 32 -6.88 4.32 4.45
N PHE A 33 -6.68 3.47 5.45
CA PHE A 33 -7.62 2.42 5.83
C PHE A 33 -8.57 2.82 6.98
N ASP A 34 -8.71 4.12 7.25
CA ASP A 34 -9.57 4.66 8.33
C ASP A 34 -9.23 4.08 9.72
N GLY A 35 -7.95 3.78 9.96
CA GLY A 35 -7.39 3.42 11.26
C GLY A 35 -7.11 1.94 11.47
N GLU A 36 -7.79 1.03 10.75
CA GLU A 36 -7.64 -0.41 10.97
C GLU A 36 -7.33 -1.17 9.68
N LEU A 37 -6.25 -1.96 9.73
CA LEU A 37 -5.91 -2.95 8.72
C LEU A 37 -6.69 -4.24 9.03
N GLY A 38 -7.88 -4.34 8.45
CA GLY A 38 -8.68 -5.57 8.48
C GLY A 38 -8.04 -6.68 7.64
N SER A 39 -8.61 -7.89 7.74
CA SER A 39 -8.14 -9.05 6.97
C SER A 39 -8.18 -8.82 5.46
N ASP A 40 -9.15 -8.06 4.97
CA ASP A 40 -9.29 -7.75 3.55
C ASP A 40 -8.19 -6.81 3.04
N GLU A 41 -7.85 -5.80 3.85
CA GLU A 41 -6.77 -4.85 3.58
C GLU A 41 -5.41 -5.55 3.58
N VAL A 42 -5.18 -6.41 4.58
CA VAL A 42 -3.96 -7.23 4.68
C VAL A 42 -3.84 -8.16 3.47
N GLY A 43 -4.92 -8.87 3.11
CA GLY A 43 -4.92 -9.76 1.94
C GLY A 43 -4.67 -9.02 0.62
N PHE A 44 -5.13 -7.77 0.50
CA PHE A 44 -4.83 -6.95 -0.66
C PHE A 44 -3.36 -6.49 -0.69
N LEU A 45 -2.80 -6.04 0.42
CA LEU A 45 -1.38 -5.67 0.49
C LEU A 45 -0.48 -6.86 0.17
N GLN A 46 -0.81 -8.06 0.68
CA GLN A 46 -0.14 -9.31 0.32
C GLN A 46 -0.23 -9.58 -1.18
N SER A 47 -1.40 -9.38 -1.81
CA SER A 47 -1.54 -9.57 -3.25
C SER A 47 -0.69 -8.60 -4.09
N LEU A 48 -0.43 -7.39 -3.58
CA LEU A 48 0.47 -6.43 -4.24
C LEU A 48 1.94 -6.79 -4.03
N GLU A 49 2.28 -7.36 -2.88
CA GLU A 49 3.62 -7.90 -2.60
C GLU A 49 3.92 -9.12 -3.48
N ASP A 50 2.99 -10.06 -3.61
CA ASP A 50 3.11 -11.24 -4.47
C ASP A 50 3.31 -10.85 -5.95
N LYS A 51 2.67 -9.76 -6.39
CA LYS A 51 2.85 -9.18 -7.74
C LYS A 51 4.13 -8.36 -7.88
N GLY A 52 4.90 -8.14 -6.81
CA GLY A 52 6.16 -7.41 -6.83
C GLY A 52 6.02 -5.88 -6.93
N TYR A 53 4.85 -5.33 -6.64
CA TYR A 53 4.65 -3.88 -6.62
C TYR A 53 5.12 -3.24 -5.32
N ILE A 54 4.99 -3.97 -4.21
CA ILE A 54 5.41 -3.52 -2.89
C ILE A 54 6.20 -4.61 -2.16
N LYS A 55 6.75 -4.26 -1.00
CA LYS A 55 7.24 -5.19 0.01
C LYS A 55 6.71 -4.78 1.37
N LEU A 56 6.16 -5.73 2.12
CA LEU A 56 5.76 -5.53 3.51
C LEU A 56 6.99 -5.70 4.39
N VAL A 57 7.34 -4.64 5.10
CA VAL A 57 8.53 -4.59 5.97
C VAL A 57 8.11 -4.75 7.43
N GLY A 58 6.94 -4.23 7.81
CA GLY A 58 6.37 -4.42 9.15
C GLY A 58 7.06 -3.62 10.27
N GLU A 59 7.93 -2.66 9.92
CA GLU A 59 8.55 -1.75 10.88
C GLU A 59 7.72 -0.46 11.02
N ALA A 60 7.78 0.20 12.19
CA ALA A 60 7.00 1.40 12.46
C ALA A 60 7.26 2.52 11.43
N ASP A 61 8.53 2.75 11.10
CA ASP A 61 8.98 3.80 10.19
C ASP A 61 8.96 3.36 8.71
N CYS A 62 8.82 2.06 8.46
CA CYS A 62 8.72 1.49 7.12
C CYS A 62 7.85 0.23 7.21
N PHE A 63 6.56 0.39 6.98
CA PHE A 63 5.59 -0.70 6.96
C PHE A 63 5.45 -1.26 5.54
N VAL A 64 5.41 -0.38 4.54
CA VAL A 64 5.35 -0.72 3.11
C VAL A 64 6.48 -0.02 2.37
N LEU A 65 7.19 -0.79 1.52
CA LEU A 65 8.12 -0.27 0.53
C LEU A 65 7.50 -0.42 -0.87
N ILE A 66 7.30 0.69 -1.59
CA ILE A 66 6.78 0.70 -2.96
C ILE A 66 7.96 0.47 -3.90
N LEU A 67 7.92 -0.65 -4.63
CA LEU A 67 8.99 -1.09 -5.53
C LEU A 67 8.76 -0.61 -6.96
N ASN A 68 7.50 -0.63 -7.39
CA ASN A 68 7.10 -0.31 -8.75
C ASN A 68 5.75 0.42 -8.76
N LYS A 69 5.46 1.06 -9.90
CA LYS A 69 4.12 1.55 -10.19
C LYS A 69 3.14 0.38 -10.27
N ILE A 70 2.01 0.50 -9.59
CA ILE A 70 0.90 -0.46 -9.65
C ILE A 70 0.11 -0.19 -10.91
N ASP A 71 0.28 -1.02 -11.92
CA ASP A 71 -0.44 -0.88 -13.19
C ASP A 71 -1.73 -1.71 -13.22
N GLU A 72 -1.82 -2.78 -12.40
CA GLU A 72 -2.94 -3.73 -12.39
C GLU A 72 -3.48 -4.00 -10.98
N LEU A 73 -4.81 -4.13 -10.84
CA LEU A 73 -5.50 -4.47 -9.59
C LEU A 73 -6.27 -5.78 -9.72
#